data_AF-A0A645HII5-F1
#
_entry.id   AF-A0A645HII5-F1
#
_cell.length_a   1.000
_cell.length_b   1.000
_cell.length_c   1.000
_cell.angle_alpha   90.00
_cell.angle_beta   90.00
_cell.angle_gamma   90.00
#
_symmetry.space_group_name_H-M   'P 1'
#
loop_
_entity.id
_entity.type
_entity.pdbx_description
1 polymer ?
#
loop_
_entity_poly.entity_id
_entity_poly.type
_entity_poly.pdbx_seq_one_letter_code
_entity_poly.pdbx_strand_id
1 'polypeptide(L)'
;MGAHCIEDGMMDMIGLGRQSFADPLTPLKLEEGREAEVKYCSQCMNCEELMIRQKPVGCVSFNRYYTDLFMQVRKEMGKLAELHT
;
A
#
# COMPACT_ATOMS: atom_id res chain seq x y z
N MET A 1 1.87 13.82 -9.54
CA MET A 1 0.88 13.16 -10.42
C MET A 1 -0.54 13.51 -10.00
N GLY A 2 -0.99 13.18 -8.77
CA GLY A 2 -2.37 13.45 -8.34
C GLY A 2 -2.83 14.91 -8.54
N ALA A 3 -2.10 15.88 -7.97
CA ALA A 3 -2.42 17.31 -8.10
C ALA A 3 -2.55 17.77 -9.57
N HIS A 4 -1.56 17.42 -10.39
CA HIS A 4 -1.55 17.77 -11.82
C HIS A 4 -2.78 17.25 -12.57
N CYS A 5 -3.23 16.02 -12.32
CA CYS A 5 -4.42 15.48 -12.98
C CYS A 5 -5.73 16.16 -12.55
N ILE A 6 -5.79 16.73 -11.34
CA ILE A 6 -6.92 17.54 -10.88
C ILE A 6 -6.88 18.91 -11.56
N GLU A 7 -5.70 19.54 -11.62
CA GLU A 7 -5.48 20.84 -12.28
C GLU A 7 -5.83 20.80 -13.77
N ASP A 8 -5.52 19.69 -14.43
CA ASP A 8 -5.81 19.47 -15.86
C ASP A 8 -7.26 19.01 -16.12
N GLY A 9 -8.10 18.87 -15.08
CA GLY A 9 -9.49 18.45 -15.20
C GLY A 9 -9.67 16.98 -15.63
N MET A 10 -8.66 16.13 -15.42
CA MET A 10 -8.74 14.70 -15.76
C MET A 10 -9.54 13.88 -14.75
N MET A 11 -9.63 14.34 -13.50
CA MET A 11 -10.40 13.71 -12.43
C MET A 11 -10.78 14.74 -11.37
N ASP A 12 -11.82 14.43 -10.58
CA ASP A 12 -12.29 15.29 -9.48
C ASP A 12 -11.76 14.88 -8.10
N MET A 13 -11.25 13.65 -7.97
CA MET A 13 -10.79 13.09 -6.70
C MET A 13 -9.64 12.10 -6.89
N ILE A 14 -8.78 12.00 -5.88
CA ILE A 14 -7.65 11.05 -5.86
C ILE A 14 -8.04 9.80 -5.05
N GLY A 15 -8.05 8.64 -5.72
CA GLY A 15 -8.21 7.35 -5.05
C GLY A 15 -6.89 6.81 -4.50
N LEU A 16 -6.83 6.54 -3.18
CA LEU A 16 -5.66 5.92 -2.54
C LEU A 16 -5.92 4.44 -2.25
N GLY A 17 -5.46 3.56 -3.14
CA GLY A 17 -5.46 2.11 -2.93
C GLY A 17 -4.35 1.66 -1.97
N ARG A 18 -3.32 0.98 -2.48
CA ARG A 18 -2.16 0.49 -1.69
C ARG A 18 -1.47 1.58 -0.85
N GLN A 19 -1.54 2.83 -1.30
CA GLN A 19 -1.00 3.97 -0.57
C GLN A 19 -1.67 4.17 0.80
N SER A 20 -2.98 3.90 0.93
CA SER A 20 -3.68 4.02 2.21
C SER A 20 -3.19 3.00 3.24
N PHE A 21 -2.68 1.83 2.81
CA PHE A 21 -2.01 0.88 3.71
C PHE A 21 -0.59 1.31 4.07
N ALA A 22 0.16 1.85 3.11
CA ALA A 22 1.55 2.27 3.32
C ALA A 22 1.63 3.45 4.29
N ASP A 23 0.72 4.41 4.14
CA ASP A 23 0.64 5.59 4.99
C ASP A 23 -0.81 6.14 5.03
N PRO A 24 -1.60 5.76 6.06
CA PRO A 24 -2.96 6.28 6.23
C PRO A 24 -3.01 7.80 6.40
N LEU A 25 -1.91 8.43 6.81
CA LEU A 25 -1.82 9.87 7.04
C LEU A 25 -1.28 10.63 5.82
N THR A 26 -1.18 9.99 4.65
CA THR A 26 -0.77 10.65 3.40
C THR A 26 -1.52 11.98 3.18
N PRO A 27 -2.87 12.05 3.30
CA PRO A 27 -3.57 13.32 3.06
C PRO A 27 -3.18 14.42 4.05
N LEU A 28 -3.13 14.11 5.34
CA LEU A 28 -2.76 15.06 6.40
C LEU A 28 -1.33 15.57 6.22
N LYS A 29 -0.38 14.70 5.91
CA LYS A 29 1.02 15.09 5.69
C LYS A 29 1.19 16.02 4.49
N LEU A 30 0.45 15.77 3.42
CA LEU A 30 0.48 16.62 2.23
C LEU A 30 -0.14 18.00 2.54
N GLU A 31 -1.26 18.02 3.26
CA GLU A 31 -1.90 19.27 3.72
C GLU A 31 -0.96 20.11 4.59
N GLU A 32 -0.19 19.48 5.47
CA GLU A 32 0.77 20.15 6.36
C GLU A 32 2.13 20.43 5.69
N GLY A 33 2.30 20.15 4.40
CA GLY A 33 3.57 20.35 3.68
C GLY A 33 4.70 19.40 4.08
N ARG A 34 4.39 18.31 4.79
CA ARG A 34 5.33 17.27 5.25
C ARG A 34 5.50 16.14 4.23
N GLU A 35 5.59 16.49 2.95
CA GLU A 35 5.65 15.51 1.87
C GLU A 35 6.84 14.54 2.02
N ALA A 36 7.99 15.02 2.49
CA ALA A 36 9.18 14.21 2.72
C ALA A 36 8.99 13.10 3.79
N GLU A 37 7.95 13.20 4.63
CA GLU A 37 7.62 12.21 5.66
C GLU A 37 6.60 11.16 5.18
N VAL A 38 6.06 11.31 3.97
CA VAL A 38 5.11 10.37 3.39
C VAL A 38 5.82 9.06 3.07
N LYS A 39 5.29 7.95 3.62
CA LYS A 39 5.77 6.62 3.27
C LYS A 39 5.10 6.15 1.99
N TYR A 40 5.71 6.50 0.86
CA TYR A 40 5.19 6.12 -0.45
C TYR A 40 5.24 4.61 -0.69
N CYS A 41 4.15 4.05 -1.21
CA CYS A 41 4.07 2.64 -1.59
C CYS A 41 5.12 2.31 -2.67
N SER A 42 5.98 1.34 -2.38
CA SER A 42 7.01 0.85 -3.30
C SER A 42 6.49 -0.13 -4.36
N GLN A 43 5.19 -0.41 -4.38
CA GLN A 43 4.56 -1.35 -5.31
C GLN A 43 5.11 -2.79 -5.23
N CYS A 44 5.53 -3.23 -4.04
CA CYS A 44 6.13 -4.56 -3.83
C CYS A 44 5.16 -5.75 -3.97
N MET A 45 3.85 -5.51 -4.12
CA MET A 45 2.79 -6.52 -4.27
C MET A 45 2.62 -7.51 -3.10
N ASN A 46 3.32 -7.35 -1.97
CA ASN A 46 3.16 -8.26 -0.82
C ASN A 46 1.78 -8.16 -0.14
N CYS A 47 1.14 -6.99 -0.18
CA CYS A 47 -0.24 -6.83 0.30
C CYS A 47 -1.24 -7.64 -0.55
N GLU A 48 -0.97 -7.82 -1.84
CA GLU A 48 -1.79 -8.63 -2.73
C GLU A 48 -1.60 -10.13 -2.46
N GLU A 49 -0.38 -10.58 -2.16
CA GLU A 49 -0.16 -11.97 -1.73
C GLU A 49 -0.96 -12.31 -0.45
N LEU A 50 -1.05 -11.39 0.52
CA LEU A 50 -1.92 -11.56 1.69
C LEU A 50 -3.40 -11.67 1.29
N MET A 51 -3.86 -10.86 0.32
CA MET A 51 -5.22 -10.89 -0.20
C MET A 51 -5.53 -12.22 -0.91
N ILE A 52 -4.67 -12.67 -1.82
CA ILE A 52 -4.80 -13.97 -2.52
C ILE A 52 -4.92 -15.11 -1.52
N ARG A 53 -4.17 -15.05 -0.42
CA ARG A 53 -4.17 -16.08 0.64
C ARG A 53 -5.28 -15.91 1.67
N GLN A 54 -6.20 -14.97 1.47
CA GLN A 54 -7.32 -14.68 2.37
C GLN A 54 -6.86 -14.38 3.80
N LYS A 55 -5.77 -13.60 3.93
CA LYS A 55 -5.24 -13.11 5.20
C LYS A 55 -5.55 -11.62 5.37
N PRO A 56 -5.51 -11.09 6.61
CA PRO A 56 -5.62 -9.66 6.84
C PRO A 56 -4.65 -8.87 5.96
N VAL A 57 -5.19 -7.92 5.18
CA VAL A 57 -4.43 -7.18 4.17
C VAL A 57 -3.89 -5.88 4.78
N GLY A 58 -2.60 -5.61 4.55
CA GLY A 58 -1.96 -4.37 4.94
C GLY A 58 -0.56 -4.22 4.36
N CYS A 59 0.11 -3.12 4.69
CA CYS A 59 1.44 -2.84 4.15
C CYS A 59 2.52 -3.62 4.89
N VAL A 60 3.09 -4.61 4.20
CA VAL A 60 4.19 -5.45 4.69
C VAL A 60 5.49 -4.66 4.91
N SER A 61 5.70 -3.55 4.21
CA SER A 61 6.94 -2.77 4.29
C SER A 61 6.96 -1.75 5.44
N PHE A 62 5.80 -1.17 5.78
CA PHE A 62 5.73 -0.04 6.70
C PHE A 62 4.97 -0.33 8.00
N ASN A 63 4.34 -1.49 8.12
CA ASN A 63 3.64 -1.91 9.33
C ASN A 63 4.12 -3.30 9.78
N ARG A 64 4.75 -3.33 10.97
CA ARG A 64 5.42 -4.51 11.51
C ARG A 64 4.50 -5.71 11.70
N TYR A 65 3.24 -5.48 12.09
CA TYR A 65 2.26 -6.56 12.23
C TYR A 65 2.09 -7.32 10.91
N TYR A 66 1.96 -6.60 9.79
CA TYR A 66 1.81 -7.21 8.47
C TYR A 66 3.12 -7.80 7.95
N THR A 67 4.27 -7.25 8.36
CA THR A 67 5.59 -7.89 8.11
C THR A 67 5.65 -9.29 8.72
N ASP A 68 5.33 -9.39 10.01
CA ASP A 68 5.42 -10.64 10.76
C ASP A 68 4.38 -11.65 10.26
N LEU A 69 3.13 -11.21 10.01
CA LEU A 69 2.08 -12.03 9.40
C LEU A 69 2.51 -12.59 8.04
N PHE A 70 3.09 -11.75 7.18
CA PHE A 70 3.55 -12.17 5.86
C PHE A 70 4.66 -13.23 5.92
N MET A 71 5.62 -13.05 6.84
CA MET A 71 6.68 -14.04 7.07
C MET A 71 6.10 -15.37 7.55
N GLN A 72 5.15 -15.33 8.49
CA GLN A 72 4.46 -16.53 8.96
C GLN A 72 3.73 -17.24 7.82
N VAL A 73 2.95 -16.50 7.03
CA VAL A 73 2.18 -17.03 5.90
C VAL A 73 3.07 -17.71 4.86
N ARG A 74 4.24 -17.13 4.56
CA ARG A 74 5.21 -17.75 3.65
C ARG A 74 5.92 -18.96 4.26
N LYS A 75 6.13 -18.99 5.58
CA LYS A 75 6.67 -20.16 6.27
C LYS A 75 5.67 -21.33 6.23
N GLU A 76 4.38 -21.06 6.38
CA GLU A 76 3.32 -22.08 6.42
C GLU A 76 2.94 -22.61 5.04
N MET A 77 2.78 -21.73 4.04
CA MET A 77 2.26 -22.13 2.71
C MET A 77 3.28 -21.97 1.58
N GLY A 78 4.54 -21.68 1.90
CA GLY A 78 5.61 -21.46 0.91
C GLY A 78 5.54 -20.09 0.23
N LYS A 79 6.48 -19.82 -0.67
CA LYS A 79 6.49 -18.61 -1.52
C LYS A 79 5.43 -18.75 -2.61
N LEU A 80 4.69 -17.68 -2.89
CA LEU A 80 3.69 -17.68 -3.96
C LEU A 80 4.39 -17.86 -5.32
N ALA A 81 3.89 -18.80 -6.13
CA ALA A 81 4.46 -19.10 -7.45
C ALA A 81 3.98 -18.10 -8.50
N GLU A 82 2.70 -17.71 -8.45
CA GLU A 82 2.08 -16.81 -9.41
C GLU A 82 1.14 -15.83 -8.69
N LEU A 83 1.17 -14.56 -9.11
CA LEU A 83 0.17 -13.57 -8.71
C LEU A 83 -1.05 -13.79 -9.62
N HIS A 84 -2.15 -14.26 -9.04
CA HIS A 84 -3.41 -14.42 -9.78
C HIS A 84 -4.14 -13.07 -9.81
N THR A 85 -4.38 -12.56 -11.01
CA THR A 85 -5.19 -11.35 -11.28
C THR A 85 -6.50 -11.77 -11.93
#